data_AF-A0A257NRB4-F1
#
_entry.id   AF-A0A257NRB4-F1
#
_cell.length_a   1.000
_cell.length_b   1.000
_cell.length_c   1.000
_cell.angle_alpha   90.00
_cell.angle_beta   90.00
_cell.angle_gamma   90.00
#
_symmetry.space_group_name_H-M   'P 1'
#
loop_
_entity.id
_entity.type
_entity.pdbx_description
1 polymer ?
#
loop_
_entity_poly.entity_id
_entity_poly.type
_entity_poly.pdbx_seq_one_letter_code
_entity_poly.pdbx_strand_id
1 'polypeptide(L)'
;MACLRADGAFIASVDIARDKAWTAAIFGLSTDTLCAALAHRAPLREGIALRPGVVLFGGGLPILDSGAVLGGIGVSGGSENDDRACAQAGLAAIGLGPQNTE
;
A
#
# COMPACT_ATOMS: atom_id res chain seq x y z
N MET A 1 -13.33 6.51 4.85
CA MET A 1 -12.33 6.68 3.78
C MET A 1 -11.99 8.16 3.69
N ALA A 2 -10.71 8.51 3.58
CA ALA A 2 -10.23 9.88 3.43
C ALA A 2 -9.13 9.92 2.35
N CYS A 3 -8.97 11.05 1.66
CA CYS A 3 -7.95 11.26 0.64
C CYS A 3 -7.48 12.72 0.68
N LEU A 4 -6.17 12.92 0.54
CA LEU A 4 -5.55 14.24 0.44
C LEU A 4 -4.53 14.21 -0.68
N ARG A 5 -4.57 15.22 -1.56
CA ARG A 5 -3.53 15.47 -2.56
C ARG A 5 -2.76 16.72 -2.15
N ALA A 6 -1.46 16.59 -1.92
CA ALA A 6 -0.60 17.74 -1.65
C ALA A 6 -0.49 18.65 -2.88
N ASP A 7 -0.25 19.94 -2.64
CA ASP A 7 0.00 20.89 -3.72
C ASP A 7 1.22 20.47 -4.55
N GLY A 8 1.10 20.62 -5.87
CA GLY A 8 2.15 20.19 -6.81
C GLY A 8 2.30 18.67 -7.01
N ALA A 9 1.63 17.82 -6.22
CA ALA A 9 1.67 16.37 -6.44
C ALA A 9 1.00 15.98 -7.77
N PHE A 10 1.53 14.95 -8.43
CA PHE A 10 1.00 14.45 -9.70
C PHE A 10 -0.49 14.11 -9.58
N ILE A 11 -1.29 14.51 -10.57
CA ILE A 11 -2.75 14.28 -10.55
C ILE A 11 -3.05 12.77 -10.51
N ALA A 12 -2.30 11.96 -11.25
CA ALA A 12 -2.45 10.50 -11.28
C ALA A 12 -2.16 9.82 -9.93
N SER A 13 -1.41 10.49 -9.03
CA SER A 13 -1.08 9.92 -7.71
C SER A 13 -2.31 9.72 -6.83
N VAL A 14 -3.41 10.43 -7.06
CA VAL A 14 -4.66 10.24 -6.29
C VAL A 14 -5.19 8.82 -6.47
N ASP A 15 -5.32 8.38 -7.72
CA ASP A 15 -5.85 7.05 -8.03
C ASP A 15 -4.83 5.97 -7.64
N ILE A 16 -3.53 6.18 -7.91
CA ILE A 16 -2.47 5.23 -7.52
C ILE A 16 -2.42 5.05 -5.99
N ALA A 17 -2.51 6.13 -5.21
CA ALA A 17 -2.51 6.06 -3.75
C ALA A 17 -3.75 5.31 -3.24
N ARG A 18 -4.93 5.56 -3.83
CA ARG A 18 -6.16 4.82 -3.49
C ARG A 18 -6.00 3.32 -3.78
N ASP A 19 -5.46 2.97 -4.95
CA ASP A 19 -5.30 1.58 -5.37
C ASP A 19 -4.24 0.86 -4.54
N LYS A 20 -3.17 1.56 -4.11
CA LYS A 20 -2.20 1.05 -3.13
C LYS A 20 -2.86 0.74 -1.77
N ALA A 21 -3.68 1.67 -1.25
CA ALA A 21 -4.41 1.47 0.00
C ALA A 21 -5.39 0.30 -0.10
N TRP A 22 -6.12 0.22 -1.21
CA TRP A 22 -7.07 -0.85 -1.50
C TRP A 22 -6.39 -2.21 -1.59
N THR A 23 -5.28 -2.29 -2.32
CA THR A 23 -4.47 -3.51 -2.43
C THR A 23 -4.02 -3.97 -1.05
N ALA A 24 -3.45 -3.08 -0.26
CA ALA A 24 -2.96 -3.45 1.06
C ALA A 24 -4.08 -3.92 2.01
N ALA A 25 -5.26 -3.29 1.93
CA ALA A 25 -6.44 -3.68 2.71
C ALA A 25 -6.97 -5.08 2.33
N ILE A 26 -7.00 -5.41 1.04
CA ILE A 26 -7.55 -6.70 0.58
C ILE A 26 -6.60 -7.85 0.88
N PHE A 27 -5.31 -7.67 0.63
CA PHE A 27 -4.33 -8.75 0.77
C PHE A 27 -3.76 -8.85 2.19
N GLY A 28 -3.95 -7.83 3.04
CA GLY A 28 -3.37 -7.79 4.38
C GLY A 28 -1.83 -7.69 4.38
N LEU A 29 -1.24 -7.31 3.24
CA LEU A 29 0.20 -7.18 3.01
C LEU A 29 0.51 -5.79 2.47
N SER A 30 1.73 -5.30 2.68
CA SER A 30 2.16 -4.12 1.92
C SER A 30 2.23 -4.45 0.43
N THR A 31 2.09 -3.44 -0.42
CA THR A 31 2.08 -3.63 -1.88
C THR A 31 3.42 -4.16 -2.40
N ASP A 32 4.55 -3.79 -1.77
CA ASP A 32 5.87 -4.33 -2.06
C ASP A 32 6.07 -5.76 -1.55
N THR A 33 5.57 -6.10 -0.34
CA THR A 33 5.60 -7.48 0.16
C THR A 33 4.76 -8.41 -0.71
N LEU A 34 3.58 -7.96 -1.17
CA LEU A 34 2.76 -8.72 -2.11
C LEU A 34 3.51 -8.99 -3.43
N CYS A 35 4.21 -7.97 -3.97
CA CYS A 35 5.01 -8.14 -5.17
C CYS A 35 6.14 -9.15 -4.96
N ALA A 36 6.86 -9.06 -3.84
CA ALA A 36 7.93 -9.98 -3.47
C ALA A 36 7.43 -11.42 -3.30
N ALA A 37 6.27 -11.61 -2.66
CA ALA A 37 5.64 -12.93 -2.48
C ALA A 37 5.28 -13.61 -3.81
N LEU A 38 5.08 -12.82 -4.88
CA LEU A 38 4.74 -13.30 -6.21
C LEU A 38 5.95 -13.42 -7.16
N ALA A 39 7.18 -13.09 -6.70
CA ALA A 39 8.37 -12.98 -7.55
C ALA A 39 8.67 -14.26 -8.37
N HIS A 40 8.43 -15.44 -7.79
CA HIS A 40 8.67 -16.74 -8.43
C HIS A 40 7.44 -17.34 -9.13
N ARG A 41 6.35 -16.57 -9.27
CA ARG A 41 5.08 -17.02 -9.84
C ARG A 41 4.65 -16.10 -10.98
N ALA A 42 5.49 -15.99 -12.02
CA ALA A 42 5.31 -14.96 -13.07
C ALA A 42 3.90 -14.92 -13.69
N PRO A 43 3.27 -16.05 -14.10
CA PRO A 43 1.91 -16.00 -14.65
C PRO A 43 0.87 -15.47 -13.66
N LEU A 44 1.01 -15.81 -12.37
CA LEU A 44 0.13 -15.31 -11.32
C LEU A 44 0.35 -13.82 -11.05
N ARG A 45 1.61 -13.39 -10.97
CA ARG A 45 1.98 -11.98 -10.78
C ARG A 45 1.42 -11.11 -11.91
N GLU A 46 1.59 -11.54 -13.15
CA GLU A 46 1.07 -10.85 -14.34
C GLU A 46 -0.46 -10.81 -14.34
N GLY A 47 -1.11 -11.94 -14.05
CA GLY A 47 -2.58 -11.99 -13.94
C GLY A 47 -3.14 -11.09 -12.84
N ILE A 48 -2.47 -11.03 -11.68
CA ILE A 48 -2.84 -10.15 -10.56
C ILE A 48 -2.60 -8.68 -10.92
N ALA A 49 -1.48 -8.35 -11.57
CA ALA A 49 -1.17 -6.98 -11.98
C ALA A 49 -2.20 -6.39 -12.97
N LEU A 50 -2.89 -7.23 -13.73
CA LEU A 50 -3.95 -6.82 -14.66
C LEU A 50 -5.32 -6.63 -14.00
N ARG A 51 -5.47 -6.98 -12.71
CA ARG A 51 -6.74 -6.77 -12.00
C ARG A 51 -6.94 -5.27 -11.72
N PRO A 52 -8.14 -4.71 -11.99
CA PRO A 52 -8.43 -3.32 -11.69
C PRO A 52 -8.17 -2.99 -10.21
N GLY A 53 -7.44 -1.91 -9.96
CA GLY A 53 -7.16 -1.39 -8.62
C GLY A 53 -6.06 -2.12 -7.86
N VAL A 54 -5.34 -3.07 -8.48
CA VAL A 54 -4.20 -3.75 -7.84
C VAL A 54 -2.89 -3.07 -8.19
N VAL A 55 -2.07 -2.79 -7.16
CA VAL A 55 -0.75 -2.18 -7.30
C VAL A 55 0.31 -3.09 -6.66
N LEU A 56 1.32 -3.47 -7.45
CA LEU A 56 2.42 -4.37 -7.03
C LEU A 56 3.77 -3.64 -6.88
N PHE A 57 3.74 -2.41 -6.37
CA PHE A 57 4.94 -1.66 -5.99
C PHE A 57 4.67 -0.82 -4.73
N GLY A 58 5.71 -0.52 -3.96
CA GLY A 58 5.59 0.01 -2.60
C GLY A 58 4.85 1.33 -2.44
N GLY A 59 4.43 1.59 -1.20
CA GLY A 59 3.69 2.78 -0.79
C GLY A 59 2.27 2.49 -0.28
N GLY A 60 1.79 1.25 -0.37
CA GLY A 60 0.57 0.79 0.31
C GLY A 60 0.90 -0.07 1.51
N LEU A 61 0.29 0.19 2.66
CA LEU A 61 0.46 -0.58 3.90
C LEU A 61 -0.91 -0.96 4.50
N PRO A 62 -1.06 -2.16 5.07
CA PRO A 62 -2.28 -2.52 5.78
C PRO A 62 -2.37 -1.74 7.10
N ILE A 63 -3.59 -1.34 7.46
CA ILE A 63 -3.91 -0.81 8.79
C ILE A 63 -4.28 -2.02 9.64
N LEU A 64 -3.39 -2.41 10.55
CA LEU A 64 -3.54 -3.58 11.42
C LEU A 64 -3.78 -3.15 12.86
N ASP A 65 -4.73 -3.79 13.52
CA ASP A 65 -4.92 -3.69 14.97
C ASP A 65 -5.22 -5.09 15.53
N SER A 66 -4.43 -5.52 16.52
CA SER A 66 -4.63 -6.80 17.21
C SER A 66 -4.76 -8.02 16.27
N GLY A 67 -3.99 -8.01 15.18
CA GLY A 67 -4.00 -9.07 14.16
C GLY A 67 -5.15 -9.00 13.15
N ALA A 68 -6.07 -8.04 13.27
CA ALA A 68 -7.13 -7.80 12.31
C ALA A 68 -6.74 -6.70 11.30
N VAL A 69 -7.06 -6.89 10.02
CA VAL A 69 -6.94 -5.87 8.99
C VAL A 69 -8.17 -4.94 9.06
N LEU A 70 -7.94 -3.70 9.50
CA LEU A 70 -8.99 -2.68 9.57
C LEU A 70 -9.17 -1.92 8.25
N GLY A 71 -8.14 -1.91 7.41
CA GLY A 71 -8.11 -1.21 6.14
C GLY A 71 -6.70 -1.10 5.56
N GLY A 72 -6.45 -0.06 4.78
CA GLY A 72 -5.14 0.22 4.20
C GLY A 72 -4.89 1.72 4.04
N ILE A 73 -3.63 2.10 4.11
CA ILE A 73 -3.11 3.44 3.79
C ILE A 73 -2.28 3.32 2.51
N GLY A 74 -2.34 4.34 1.66
CA GLY A 74 -1.59 4.39 0.42
C GLY A 74 -1.06 5.78 0.14
N VAL A 75 0.20 5.86 -0.27
CA VAL A 75 0.89 7.10 -0.63
C VAL A 75 1.46 6.96 -2.05
N SER A 76 1.35 8.02 -2.82
CA SER A 76 1.96 8.15 -4.14
C SER A 76 2.36 9.59 -4.39
N GLY A 77 3.52 9.80 -5.00
CA GLY A 77 3.99 11.10 -5.46
C GLY A 77 5.50 11.30 -5.34
N GLY A 78 6.17 10.50 -4.49
CA GLY A 78 7.62 10.49 -4.35
C GLY A 78 8.27 9.24 -4.95
N SER A 79 9.48 8.92 -4.50
CA SER A 79 10.07 7.61 -4.75
C SER A 79 9.32 6.52 -3.97
N GLU A 80 9.49 5.25 -4.34
CA GLU A 80 8.84 4.14 -3.61
C GLU A 80 9.22 4.12 -2.11
N ASN A 81 10.46 4.48 -1.80
CA ASN A 81 10.95 4.57 -0.43
C ASN A 81 10.30 5.74 0.32
N ASP A 82 10.13 6.90 -0.32
CA ASP A 82 9.46 8.06 0.28
C ASP A 82 7.98 7.78 0.52
N ASP A 83 7.29 7.16 -0.46
CA ASP A 83 5.89 6.77 -0.34
C ASP A 83 5.71 5.81 0.86
N ARG A 84 6.60 4.83 1.00
CA ARG A 84 6.58 3.87 2.12
C ARG A 84 6.84 4.55 3.46
N ALA A 85 7.86 5.40 3.54
CA ALA A 85 8.19 6.12 4.76
C ALA A 85 7.04 7.05 5.19
N CYS A 86 6.40 7.73 4.24
CA CYS A 86 5.23 8.57 4.50
C CYS A 86 4.04 7.75 5.01
N ALA A 87 3.75 6.60 4.38
CA ALA A 87 2.69 5.70 4.83
C ALA A 87 2.96 5.16 6.25
N GLN A 88 4.20 4.78 6.56
CA GLN A 88 4.62 4.33 7.90
C GLN A 88 4.45 5.43 8.94
N ALA A 89 4.84 6.67 8.62
CA ALA A 89 4.65 7.82 9.50
C ALA A 89 3.15 8.08 9.78
N GLY A 90 2.29 7.92 8.75
CA GLY A 90 0.84 8.01 8.90
C GLY A 90 0.25 6.97 9.86
N LEU A 91 0.70 5.71 9.78
CA LEU A 91 0.31 4.67 10.73
C LEU A 91 0.80 4.98 12.15
N ALA A 92 2.08 5.37 12.28
CA ALA A 92 2.68 5.69 13.57
C ALA A 92 1.95 6.84 14.28
N ALA A 93 1.49 7.84 13.52
CA ALA A 93 0.73 8.97 14.05
C ALA A 93 -0.63 8.58 14.66
N ILE A 94 -1.21 7.44 14.26
CA ILE A 94 -2.45 6.90 14.82
C ILE A 94 -2.20 5.76 15.81
N GLY A 95 -0.95 5.58 16.27
CA GLY A 95 -0.58 4.56 17.24
C GLY A 95 -0.50 3.15 16.67
N LEU A 96 -0.46 3.01 15.34
CA LEU A 96 -0.34 1.72 14.66
C LEU A 96 1.05 1.61 14.00
N GLY A 97 1.57 0.40 13.85
CA GLY A 97 2.89 0.18 13.29
C GLY A 97 3.04 -1.22 12.72
N PRO A 98 4.14 -1.52 12.02
CA PRO A 98 4.42 -2.86 11.54
C PRO A 98 4.44 -3.82 12.73
N GLN A 99 3.39 -4.63 12.84
CA GLN A 99 3.32 -5.73 13.78
C GLN A 99 4.34 -6.75 13.31
N ASN A 100 5.46 -6.88 14.04
CA ASN A 100 6.36 -8.00 13.86
C ASN A 100 5.57 -9.25 14.30
N THR A 101 4.96 -9.96 13.34
CA THR A 101 4.54 -11.33 13.58
C THR A 101 5.80 -12.17 13.78
N GLU A 102 5.91 -12.80 14.94
CA GLU A 102 6.92 -13.81 15.28
C GLU A 102 6.98 -14.95 14.25
#